data_AF-A0A497H8L1-F1
#
_entry.id   AF-A0A497H8L1-F1
#
_cell.length_a   1.000
_cell.length_b   1.000
_cell.length_c   1.000
_cell.angle_alpha   90.00
_cell.angle_beta   90.00
_cell.angle_gamma   90.00
#
_symmetry.space_group_name_H-M   'P 1'
#
loop_
_entity.id
_entity.type
_entity.pdbx_description
1 polymer ?
#
loop_
_entity_poly.entity_id
_entity_poly.type
_entity_poly.pdbx_seq_one_letter_code
_entity_poly.pdbx_strand_id
1 'polypeptide(L)'
;MKYVFLFKRSILSTLIVVLLLSEIGLNINGEQIYGNIIYVPDDYSTIQEAIDHANPGDTIIVRDGIYIENIKINKSKITIKSENGFISTTIQSANPENYILNVTRDYVRIEGFTVEGAAPHLYSPAGVFLSRVTHCEILSNKICDNHDGIHLYYSSDNILTNNTVNDNYFGLHLVDSPDNVLSNNTVKNNEEAGFRLEYSSNNILIGNIVDNSYYGFYLCFSSNETLFNFNIIKNNAYGICSYTSSNTITNNLISNNYEGVYLRASSNNVLRNNTVNNNGEGIYLSSSNNILANNTVSNSRYYGIILRGFSSNNIIIGNIVNNSLFGFSLKYSRNNTLVSNTINNNRFGISIDRSSNSILAKNAINNNTYAGIILYETSGNLISDNKINNNNNYGIRLTYSPNNNLTRNTISNNVCGLYLGLQSLNNIIYLNNFINTENVVYEDHYFNNWNSTFKISYRYKLRRYTNYLGNYWSNYTGMDNNRDGIGDTPFVINDDNIDYYPLMKPYRAYSKTKLNPIFVKYRLIKTCYTHHLLILVMQITKTMQKYYQPLTWISVIHPSKNSLHLRNHYSFGVKLLTDIRMYH
;
A
#
# COMPACT_ATOMS: atom_id res chain seq x y z
N MET A 1 -18.57 -8.36 20.10
CA MET A 1 -18.19 -9.49 20.98
C MET A 1 -17.76 -10.78 20.28
N LYS A 2 -17.98 -11.00 18.97
CA LYS A 2 -17.43 -12.17 18.24
C LYS A 2 -15.98 -12.03 17.73
N TYR A 3 -15.38 -10.84 17.83
CA TYR A 3 -14.00 -10.56 17.35
C TYR A 3 -12.91 -10.80 18.41
N VAL A 4 -13.26 -10.90 19.70
CA VAL A 4 -12.31 -11.22 20.79
C VAL A 4 -12.03 -12.73 20.88
N PHE A 5 -12.93 -13.57 20.33
CA PHE A 5 -12.81 -15.03 20.37
C PHE A 5 -11.86 -15.60 19.29
N LEU A 6 -11.67 -14.91 18.18
CA LEU A 6 -10.75 -15.30 17.12
C LEU A 6 -9.31 -14.84 17.39
N PHE A 7 -9.13 -13.72 18.11
CA PHE A 7 -7.80 -13.23 18.52
C PHE A 7 -7.19 -14.06 19.67
N LYS A 8 -8.02 -14.62 20.56
CA LYS A 8 -7.55 -15.54 21.60
C LYS A 8 -7.13 -16.92 21.06
N ARG A 9 -7.66 -17.38 19.91
CA ARG A 9 -7.31 -18.68 19.36
C ARG A 9 -5.95 -18.71 18.67
N SER A 10 -5.49 -17.60 18.06
CA SER A 10 -4.14 -17.57 17.45
C SER A 10 -3.03 -17.42 18.49
N ILE A 11 -3.30 -16.80 19.65
CA ILE A 11 -2.33 -16.74 20.76
C ILE A 11 -2.31 -18.07 21.53
N LEU A 12 -3.47 -18.75 21.69
CA LEU A 12 -3.55 -20.04 22.37
C LEU A 12 -2.96 -21.18 21.52
N SER A 13 -3.06 -21.15 20.20
CA SER A 13 -2.38 -22.12 19.33
C SER A 13 -0.86 -21.96 19.33
N THR A 14 -0.35 -20.73 19.47
CA THR A 14 1.09 -20.47 19.56
C THR A 14 1.64 -20.80 20.95
N LEU A 15 0.89 -20.57 22.03
CA LEU A 15 1.29 -20.98 23.39
C LEU A 15 1.25 -22.51 23.58
N ILE A 16 0.29 -23.21 22.96
CA ILE A 16 0.19 -24.68 23.03
C ILE A 16 1.32 -25.35 22.24
N VAL A 17 1.81 -24.73 21.15
CA VAL A 17 2.99 -25.23 20.43
C VAL A 17 4.29 -24.99 21.22
N VAL A 18 4.40 -23.88 21.95
CA VAL A 18 5.54 -23.62 22.84
C VAL A 18 5.54 -24.54 24.08
N LEU A 19 4.36 -24.89 24.61
CA LEU A 19 4.20 -25.82 25.74
C LEU A 19 4.27 -27.32 25.34
N LEU A 20 3.91 -27.68 24.11
CA LEU A 20 4.07 -29.05 23.60
C LEU A 20 5.51 -29.36 23.14
N LEU A 21 6.31 -28.33 22.87
CA LEU A 21 7.75 -28.49 22.59
C LEU A 21 8.61 -28.58 23.85
N SER A 22 8.09 -28.26 25.04
CA SER A 22 8.81 -28.43 26.32
C SER A 22 8.65 -29.83 26.95
N GLU A 23 7.77 -30.69 26.45
CA GLU A 23 7.50 -32.02 27.04
C GLU A 23 7.73 -33.23 26.13
N ILE A 24 8.19 -33.04 24.89
CA ILE A 24 8.63 -34.16 24.03
C ILE A 24 10.16 -34.25 24.11
N GLY A 25 10.63 -34.85 25.20
CA GLY A 25 11.99 -35.37 25.32
C GLY A 25 12.16 -36.59 24.39
N LEU A 26 12.25 -36.33 23.08
CA LEU A 26 12.78 -37.31 22.14
C LEU A 26 14.30 -37.27 22.26
N ASN A 27 14.82 -38.28 22.93
CA ASN A 27 16.24 -38.54 23.07
C ASN A 27 16.79 -39.01 21.71
N ILE A 28 17.06 -38.06 20.82
CA ILE A 28 17.78 -38.31 19.57
C ILE A 28 19.26 -38.15 19.91
N ASN A 29 19.94 -39.25 20.24
CA ASN A 29 21.39 -39.30 20.33
C ASN A 29 22.02 -39.22 18.93
N GLY A 30 21.80 -38.11 18.23
CA GLY A 30 22.71 -37.64 17.20
C GLY A 30 23.61 -36.61 17.89
N GLU A 31 24.91 -36.87 17.96
CA GLU A 31 25.87 -35.89 18.45
C GLU A 31 25.62 -34.56 17.73
N GLN A 32 25.16 -33.56 18.50
CA GLN A 32 25.15 -32.19 18.04
C GLN A 32 26.61 -31.80 17.96
N ILE A 33 27.22 -31.91 16.78
CA ILE A 33 28.58 -31.45 16.55
C ILE A 33 28.52 -29.94 16.66
N TYR A 34 28.78 -29.41 17.86
CA TYR A 34 29.06 -28.00 18.05
C TYR A 34 30.33 -27.71 17.26
N GLY A 35 30.25 -26.78 16.29
CA GLY A 35 31.46 -26.32 15.62
C GLY A 35 32.41 -25.67 16.63
N ASN A 36 33.69 -25.70 16.30
CA ASN A 36 34.72 -25.12 17.12
C ASN A 36 34.57 -23.60 17.18
N ILE A 37 35.04 -23.01 18.27
CA ILE A 37 35.21 -21.56 18.37
C ILE A 37 36.64 -21.25 17.96
N ILE A 38 36.79 -20.33 17.00
CA ILE A 38 38.08 -19.82 16.51
C ILE A 38 38.16 -18.35 16.86
N TYR A 39 39.21 -17.92 17.53
CA TYR A 39 39.44 -16.53 17.93
C TYR A 39 40.44 -15.85 17.01
N VAL A 40 40.12 -14.64 16.56
CA VAL A 40 41.02 -13.78 15.77
C VAL A 40 41.33 -12.53 16.60
N PRO A 41 42.60 -12.19 16.86
CA PRO A 41 43.81 -12.76 16.27
C PRO A 41 44.47 -13.92 17.04
N ASP A 42 43.81 -14.48 18.06
CA ASP A 42 44.43 -15.42 19.02
C ASP A 42 44.89 -16.74 18.36
N ASP A 43 44.02 -17.36 17.54
CA ASP A 43 44.28 -18.63 16.86
C ASP A 43 44.87 -18.44 15.45
N TYR A 44 44.49 -17.35 14.77
CA TYR A 44 44.96 -16.98 13.43
C TYR A 44 45.13 -15.46 13.35
N SER A 45 46.13 -15.00 12.59
CA SER A 45 46.51 -13.58 12.56
C SER A 45 45.51 -12.69 11.81
N THR A 46 44.73 -13.27 10.90
CA THR A 46 43.74 -12.57 10.06
C THR A 46 42.41 -13.29 10.05
N ILE A 47 41.34 -12.56 9.68
CA ILE A 47 40.01 -13.16 9.56
C ILE A 47 39.98 -14.15 8.39
N GLN A 48 40.67 -13.85 7.28
CA GLN A 48 40.74 -14.76 6.14
C GLN A 48 41.41 -16.10 6.50
N GLU A 49 42.52 -16.08 7.26
CA GLU A 49 43.18 -17.32 7.70
C GLU A 49 42.26 -18.19 8.57
N ALA A 50 41.49 -17.58 9.48
CA ALA A 50 40.51 -18.29 10.28
C ALA A 50 39.41 -18.93 9.41
N ILE A 51 38.91 -18.22 8.39
CA ILE A 51 37.92 -18.76 7.43
C ILE A 51 38.50 -19.93 6.65
N ASP A 52 39.74 -19.83 6.18
CA ASP A 52 40.36 -20.87 5.37
C ASP A 52 40.48 -22.21 6.14
N HIS A 53 40.63 -22.14 7.46
CA HIS A 53 40.72 -23.30 8.37
C HIS A 53 39.39 -23.72 9.00
N ALA A 54 38.34 -22.90 8.91
CA ALA A 54 37.04 -23.21 9.48
C ALA A 54 36.34 -24.38 8.77
N ASN A 55 35.61 -25.16 9.58
CA ASN A 55 34.72 -26.23 9.18
C ASN A 55 33.25 -25.80 9.29
N PRO A 56 32.33 -26.44 8.56
CA PRO A 56 30.90 -26.23 8.73
C PRO A 56 30.47 -26.40 10.19
N GLY A 57 29.78 -25.39 10.73
CA GLY A 57 29.35 -25.30 12.12
C GLY A 57 30.21 -24.36 12.98
N ASP A 58 31.46 -24.08 12.57
CA ASP A 58 32.40 -23.29 13.36
C ASP A 58 31.95 -21.83 13.53
N THR A 59 32.36 -21.24 14.65
CA THR A 59 32.15 -19.83 14.96
C THR A 59 33.49 -19.11 15.09
N ILE A 60 33.71 -18.14 14.22
CA ILE A 60 34.87 -17.24 14.25
C ILE A 60 34.48 -16.01 15.06
N ILE A 61 35.13 -15.83 16.20
CA ILE A 61 34.98 -14.66 17.07
C ILE A 61 36.15 -13.71 16.83
N VAL A 62 35.85 -12.50 16.37
CA VAL A 62 36.84 -11.48 16.08
C VAL A 62 36.92 -10.51 17.26
N ARG A 63 38.10 -10.40 17.88
CA ARG A 63 38.38 -9.49 19.00
C ARG A 63 38.27 -8.04 18.55
N ASP A 64 38.14 -7.14 19.53
CA ASP A 64 38.10 -5.70 19.32
C ASP A 64 39.34 -5.21 18.56
N GLY A 65 39.14 -4.31 17.59
CA GLY A 65 40.22 -3.80 16.76
C GLY A 65 39.80 -3.43 15.35
N ILE A 66 40.79 -2.97 14.57
CA ILE A 66 40.65 -2.63 13.16
C ILE A 66 41.39 -3.69 12.34
N TYR A 67 40.68 -4.33 11.42
CA TYR A 67 41.19 -5.35 10.52
C TYR A 67 41.16 -4.81 9.10
N ILE A 68 42.33 -4.63 8.49
CA ILE A 68 42.45 -4.09 7.12
C ILE A 68 42.54 -5.27 6.15
N GLU A 69 41.40 -5.68 5.59
CA GLU A 69 41.28 -6.88 4.77
C GLU A 69 40.21 -6.73 3.67
N ASN A 70 40.33 -7.53 2.60
CA ASN A 70 39.21 -7.86 1.71
C ASN A 70 39.01 -9.37 1.79
N ILE A 71 37.93 -9.79 2.41
CA ILE A 71 37.70 -11.15 2.90
C ILE A 71 36.79 -11.91 1.93
N LYS A 72 37.24 -13.09 1.51
CA LYS A 72 36.48 -14.04 0.71
C LYS A 72 35.92 -15.15 1.60
N ILE A 73 34.60 -15.12 1.78
CA ILE A 73 33.88 -16.11 2.57
C ILE A 73 33.42 -17.23 1.63
N ASN A 74 34.27 -18.25 1.53
CA ASN A 74 34.14 -19.40 0.62
C ASN A 74 33.78 -20.72 1.32
N LYS A 75 33.53 -20.67 2.64
CA LYS A 75 33.03 -21.77 3.47
C LYS A 75 31.54 -21.59 3.78
N SER A 76 30.79 -22.68 3.80
CA SER A 76 29.35 -22.69 4.12
C SER A 76 29.12 -23.06 5.58
N LYS A 77 27.99 -22.63 6.15
CA LYS A 77 27.56 -22.95 7.52
C LYS A 77 28.53 -22.46 8.61
N ILE A 78 29.15 -21.31 8.42
CA ILE A 78 30.02 -20.71 9.44
C ILE A 78 29.40 -19.43 9.98
N THR A 79 29.70 -19.12 11.24
CA THR A 79 29.38 -17.83 11.86
C THR A 79 30.64 -17.01 12.00
N ILE A 80 30.62 -15.77 11.54
CA ILE A 80 31.68 -14.78 11.74
C ILE A 80 31.06 -13.66 12.55
N LYS A 81 31.57 -13.38 13.75
CA LYS A 81 31.01 -12.37 14.62
C LYS A 81 32.07 -11.57 15.36
N SER A 82 31.81 -10.28 15.56
CA SER A 82 32.55 -9.48 16.52
C SER A 82 32.30 -10.00 17.94
N GLU A 83 33.31 -9.90 18.79
CA GLU A 83 33.19 -10.18 20.22
C GLU A 83 32.27 -9.19 20.92
N ASN A 84 32.46 -7.88 20.71
CA ASN A 84 31.75 -6.81 21.42
C ASN A 84 30.87 -5.92 20.52
N GLY A 85 30.58 -6.39 19.30
CA GLY A 85 29.68 -5.73 18.36
C GLY A 85 30.32 -4.57 17.60
N PHE A 86 29.50 -3.91 16.76
CA PHE A 86 30.02 -3.05 15.68
C PHE A 86 30.77 -1.82 16.17
N ILE A 87 30.59 -1.42 17.43
CA ILE A 87 31.31 -0.29 18.02
C ILE A 87 32.79 -0.62 18.23
N SER A 88 33.12 -1.88 18.47
CA SER A 88 34.46 -2.30 18.88
C SER A 88 35.27 -2.99 17.79
N THR A 89 34.63 -3.51 16.74
CA THR A 89 35.32 -4.22 15.66
C THR A 89 35.01 -3.61 14.30
N THR A 90 36.05 -3.13 13.63
CA THR A 90 35.98 -2.55 12.28
C THR A 90 36.73 -3.44 11.28
N ILE A 91 36.10 -3.73 10.15
CA ILE A 91 36.73 -4.33 8.97
C ILE A 91 36.83 -3.24 7.91
N GLN A 92 38.04 -2.78 7.65
CA GLN A 92 38.34 -1.72 6.71
C GLN A 92 38.88 -2.31 5.40
N SER A 93 38.47 -1.76 4.27
CA SER A 93 38.94 -2.23 2.95
C SER A 93 40.46 -2.09 2.80
N ALA A 94 41.15 -3.17 2.44
CA ALA A 94 42.57 -3.13 2.06
C ALA A 94 42.79 -2.62 0.62
N ASN A 95 41.84 -2.91 -0.27
CA ASN A 95 41.73 -2.38 -1.62
C ASN A 95 40.31 -1.85 -1.84
N PRO A 96 40.12 -0.52 -1.87
CA PRO A 96 38.82 0.11 -2.05
C PRO A 96 38.05 -0.33 -3.31
N GLU A 97 38.75 -0.80 -4.36
CA GLU A 97 38.13 -1.26 -5.60
C GLU A 97 37.45 -2.63 -5.51
N ASN A 98 37.64 -3.35 -4.40
CA ASN A 98 37.09 -4.68 -4.16
C ASN A 98 36.03 -4.70 -3.06
N TYR A 99 35.23 -5.77 -3.05
CA TYR A 99 34.30 -6.07 -1.95
C TYR A 99 35.06 -6.30 -0.63
N ILE A 100 34.54 -5.82 0.50
CA ILE A 100 35.16 -6.05 1.81
C ILE A 100 34.79 -7.44 2.32
N LEU A 101 33.50 -7.77 2.40
CA LEU A 101 33.02 -9.11 2.76
C LEU A 101 32.35 -9.77 1.55
N ASN A 102 33.05 -10.66 0.85
CA ASN A 102 32.55 -11.35 -0.34
C ASN A 102 32.02 -12.75 0.01
N VAL A 103 30.70 -12.87 0.16
CA VAL A 103 29.98 -14.09 0.52
C VAL A 103 29.62 -14.88 -0.74
N THR A 104 30.20 -16.08 -0.86
CA THR A 104 30.04 -16.96 -2.03
C THR A 104 29.51 -18.35 -1.67
N ARG A 105 29.06 -18.53 -0.43
CA ARG A 105 28.47 -19.77 0.08
C ARG A 105 27.25 -19.51 0.93
N ASP A 106 26.34 -20.48 0.91
CA ASP A 106 25.10 -20.49 1.67
C ASP A 106 25.33 -20.64 3.18
N TYR A 107 24.31 -20.30 3.97
CA TYR A 107 24.29 -20.49 5.43
C TYR A 107 25.44 -19.79 6.16
N VAL A 108 25.88 -18.65 5.65
CA VAL A 108 26.89 -17.81 6.32
C VAL A 108 26.18 -16.79 7.22
N ARG A 109 26.64 -16.65 8.46
CA ARG A 109 26.21 -15.59 9.38
C ARG A 109 27.33 -14.58 9.58
N ILE A 110 27.03 -13.29 9.39
CA ILE A 110 27.93 -12.16 9.66
C ILE A 110 27.28 -11.22 10.66
N GLU A 111 27.93 -11.02 11.80
CA GLU A 111 27.32 -10.31 12.93
C GLU A 111 28.24 -9.30 13.64
N GLY A 112 27.73 -8.09 13.82
CA GLY A 112 28.30 -7.12 14.76
C GLY A 112 29.57 -6.43 14.29
N PHE A 113 29.77 -6.20 12.99
CA PHE A 113 30.95 -5.47 12.48
C PHE A 113 30.60 -4.05 12.06
N THR A 114 31.54 -3.12 12.21
CA THR A 114 31.61 -1.95 11.31
C THR A 114 32.36 -2.37 10.04
N VAL A 115 31.82 -2.08 8.86
CA VAL A 115 32.42 -2.45 7.55
C VAL A 115 32.50 -1.20 6.66
N GLU A 116 33.72 -0.79 6.28
CA GLU A 116 33.93 0.52 5.65
C GLU A 116 35.12 0.63 4.67
N GLY A 117 35.04 1.59 3.75
CA GLY A 117 36.16 2.01 2.90
C GLY A 117 36.18 1.46 1.48
N ALA A 118 35.11 0.81 0.99
CA ALA A 118 35.00 0.36 -0.41
C ALA A 118 34.25 1.37 -1.28
N ALA A 119 34.83 2.55 -1.51
CA ALA A 119 34.12 3.72 -2.09
C ALA A 119 34.59 4.30 -3.47
N PRO A 120 35.25 3.58 -4.40
CA PRO A 120 35.45 4.10 -5.75
C PRO A 120 34.17 3.97 -6.60
N HIS A 121 33.76 5.06 -7.24
CA HIS A 121 32.55 5.09 -8.09
C HIS A 121 32.64 4.22 -9.35
N LEU A 122 33.84 3.84 -9.81
CA LEU A 122 34.02 3.23 -11.14
C LEU A 122 33.62 1.74 -11.20
N TYR A 123 33.72 1.01 -10.09
CA TYR A 123 33.57 -0.45 -10.07
C TYR A 123 32.42 -0.96 -9.19
N SER A 124 31.70 -0.05 -8.54
CA SER A 124 30.59 -0.35 -7.62
C SER A 124 30.88 -1.46 -6.59
N PRO A 125 32.01 -1.40 -5.84
CA PRO A 125 32.28 -2.36 -4.79
C PRO A 125 31.32 -2.18 -3.62
N ALA A 126 31.26 -3.19 -2.76
CA ALA A 126 30.31 -3.28 -1.66
C ALA A 126 31.02 -3.58 -0.35
N GLY A 127 30.49 -3.02 0.75
CA GLY A 127 30.91 -3.42 2.09
C GLY A 127 30.61 -4.90 2.32
N VAL A 128 29.38 -5.33 2.02
CA VAL A 128 28.98 -6.75 2.08
C VAL A 128 28.34 -7.16 0.77
N PHE A 129 28.95 -8.15 0.09
CA PHE A 129 28.46 -8.67 -1.18
C PHE A 129 28.03 -10.13 -1.06
N LEU A 130 26.78 -10.43 -1.42
CA LEU A 130 26.20 -11.78 -1.44
C LEU A 130 25.96 -12.19 -2.89
N SER A 131 26.78 -13.13 -3.39
CA SER A 131 26.72 -13.55 -4.79
C SER A 131 26.26 -14.99 -4.94
N ARG A 132 25.04 -15.17 -5.48
CA ARG A 132 24.45 -16.49 -5.74
C ARG A 132 24.38 -17.37 -4.50
N VAL A 133 23.90 -16.80 -3.40
CA VAL A 133 23.79 -17.48 -2.10
C VAL A 133 22.38 -17.46 -1.56
N THR A 134 22.12 -18.43 -0.67
CA THR A 134 20.86 -18.55 0.05
C THR A 134 21.06 -18.80 1.54
N HIS A 135 20.03 -18.49 2.33
CA HIS A 135 20.00 -18.76 3.77
C HIS A 135 21.14 -18.09 4.56
N CYS A 136 21.71 -17.00 4.05
CA CYS A 136 22.69 -16.21 4.77
C CYS A 136 22.02 -15.18 5.69
N GLU A 137 22.70 -14.85 6.79
CA GLU A 137 22.23 -13.92 7.82
C GLU A 137 23.22 -12.78 8.01
N ILE A 138 22.80 -11.55 7.72
CA ILE A 138 23.59 -10.33 7.95
C ILE A 138 22.93 -9.54 9.06
N LEU A 139 23.55 -9.50 10.24
CA LEU A 139 22.88 -9.11 11.48
C LEU A 139 23.66 -8.05 12.26
N SER A 140 22.97 -7.00 12.69
CA SER A 140 23.51 -6.04 13.67
C SER A 140 24.85 -5.40 13.26
N ASN A 141 25.10 -5.25 11.96
CA ASN A 141 26.31 -4.62 11.44
C ASN A 141 26.09 -3.12 11.21
N LYS A 142 27.16 -2.33 11.28
CA LYS A 142 27.23 -0.97 10.76
C LYS A 142 28.00 -1.01 9.43
N ILE A 143 27.43 -0.47 8.35
CA ILE A 143 28.05 -0.52 7.02
C ILE A 143 28.04 0.89 6.43
N CYS A 144 29.22 1.47 6.25
CA CYS A 144 29.36 2.87 5.88
C CYS A 144 30.57 3.19 5.02
N ASP A 145 30.53 4.32 4.33
CA ASP A 145 31.62 4.81 3.49
C ASP A 145 32.01 3.78 2.40
N ASN A 146 31.01 3.20 1.74
CA ASN A 146 31.16 2.31 0.59
C ASN A 146 30.34 2.83 -0.61
N HIS A 147 30.59 2.28 -1.81
CA HIS A 147 29.67 2.50 -2.92
C HIS A 147 28.34 1.79 -2.64
N ASP A 148 28.33 0.45 -2.57
CA ASP A 148 27.17 -0.29 -2.07
C ASP A 148 27.40 -0.66 -0.60
N GLY A 149 26.43 -0.43 0.28
CA GLY A 149 26.49 -0.92 1.65
C GLY A 149 26.40 -2.45 1.67
N ILE A 150 25.18 -2.98 1.43
CA ILE A 150 24.93 -4.41 1.24
C ILE A 150 24.39 -4.65 -0.16
N HIS A 151 25.05 -5.51 -0.94
CA HIS A 151 24.62 -5.87 -2.29
C HIS A 151 24.35 -7.37 -2.40
N LEU A 152 23.12 -7.72 -2.78
CA LEU A 152 22.69 -9.08 -3.13
C LEU A 152 22.60 -9.21 -4.65
N TYR A 153 23.30 -10.19 -5.20
CA TYR A 153 23.33 -10.49 -6.63
C TYR A 153 22.96 -11.95 -6.86
N TYR A 154 21.81 -12.20 -7.49
CA TYR A 154 21.26 -13.55 -7.71
C TYR A 154 21.08 -14.35 -6.41
N SER A 155 20.74 -13.70 -5.30
CA SER A 155 20.71 -14.30 -3.97
C SER A 155 19.30 -14.28 -3.38
N SER A 156 18.82 -15.41 -2.86
CA SER A 156 17.46 -15.57 -2.35
C SER A 156 17.42 -16.11 -0.92
N ASP A 157 16.28 -15.99 -0.25
CA ASP A 157 16.06 -16.60 1.07
C ASP A 157 17.07 -16.15 2.15
N ASN A 158 17.63 -14.93 2.02
CA ASN A 158 18.56 -14.35 2.99
C ASN A 158 17.83 -13.43 3.98
N ILE A 159 18.42 -13.27 5.16
CA ILE A 159 17.89 -12.43 6.24
C ILE A 159 18.88 -11.32 6.54
N LEU A 160 18.45 -10.07 6.33
CA LEU A 160 19.23 -8.87 6.66
C LEU A 160 18.48 -8.12 7.75
N THR A 161 18.98 -8.16 8.99
CA THR A 161 18.23 -7.65 10.13
C THR A 161 19.06 -6.80 11.09
N ASN A 162 18.46 -5.72 11.60
CA ASN A 162 19.07 -4.81 12.58
C ASN A 162 20.38 -4.15 12.11
N ASN A 163 20.63 -4.07 10.80
CA ASN A 163 21.83 -3.40 10.30
C ASN A 163 21.63 -1.89 10.27
N THR A 164 22.69 -1.14 10.53
CA THR A 164 22.78 0.30 10.28
C THR A 164 23.60 0.52 9.01
N VAL A 165 22.98 1.04 7.96
CA VAL A 165 23.62 1.22 6.65
C VAL A 165 23.59 2.69 6.28
N ASN A 166 24.73 3.37 6.37
CA ASN A 166 24.79 4.83 6.24
C ASN A 166 25.95 5.35 5.42
N ASP A 167 25.80 6.52 4.83
CA ASP A 167 26.87 7.22 4.11
C ASP A 167 27.49 6.36 2.98
N ASN A 168 26.65 5.65 2.23
CA ASN A 168 27.03 4.91 1.01
C ASN A 168 26.38 5.54 -0.23
N TYR A 169 26.79 5.14 -1.44
CA TYR A 169 26.06 5.54 -2.66
C TYR A 169 24.69 4.85 -2.72
N PHE A 170 24.67 3.52 -2.60
CA PHE A 170 23.47 2.71 -2.35
C PHE A 170 23.55 2.07 -0.96
N GLY A 171 22.47 2.12 -0.19
CA GLY A 171 22.39 1.45 1.10
C GLY A 171 22.29 -0.08 0.93
N LEU A 172 21.10 -0.57 0.57
CA LEU A 172 20.85 -1.98 0.28
C LEU A 172 20.42 -2.14 -1.17
N HIS A 173 21.19 -2.91 -1.93
CA HIS A 173 21.03 -3.09 -3.37
C HIS A 173 20.77 -4.56 -3.70
N LEU A 174 19.62 -4.85 -4.30
CA LEU A 174 19.20 -6.20 -4.68
C LEU A 174 19.05 -6.27 -6.20
N VAL A 175 19.80 -7.18 -6.81
CA VAL A 175 19.75 -7.45 -8.25
C VAL A 175 19.44 -8.93 -8.47
N ASP A 176 18.35 -9.23 -9.18
CA ASP A 176 17.86 -10.59 -9.44
C ASP A 176 17.76 -11.45 -8.14
N SER A 177 17.39 -10.82 -7.04
CA SER A 177 17.50 -11.39 -5.68
C SER A 177 16.13 -11.46 -5.00
N PRO A 178 15.33 -12.51 -5.29
CA PRO A 178 13.98 -12.64 -4.77
C PRO A 178 13.92 -13.25 -3.36
N ASP A 179 12.74 -13.19 -2.74
CA ASP A 179 12.40 -13.94 -1.52
C ASP A 179 13.31 -13.67 -0.29
N ASN A 180 13.93 -12.49 -0.20
CA ASN A 180 14.71 -12.07 0.97
C ASN A 180 13.86 -11.35 2.02
N VAL A 181 14.30 -11.39 3.27
CA VAL A 181 13.67 -10.67 4.39
C VAL A 181 14.62 -9.60 4.91
N LEU A 182 14.23 -8.34 4.74
CA LEU A 182 14.99 -7.18 5.19
C LEU A 182 14.18 -6.48 6.28
N SER A 183 14.60 -6.65 7.52
CA SER A 183 13.81 -6.21 8.67
C SER A 183 14.58 -5.36 9.68
N ASN A 184 13.91 -4.33 10.22
CA ASN A 184 14.45 -3.49 11.29
C ASN A 184 15.83 -2.86 10.96
N ASN A 185 16.14 -2.65 9.68
CA ASN A 185 17.38 -1.98 9.28
C ASN A 185 17.20 -0.47 9.38
N THR A 186 18.25 0.23 9.78
CA THR A 186 18.34 1.69 9.82
C THR A 186 19.22 2.16 8.67
N VAL A 187 18.62 2.77 7.65
CA VAL A 187 19.29 3.11 6.39
C VAL A 187 19.26 4.62 6.19
N LYS A 188 20.42 5.27 6.24
CA LYS A 188 20.48 6.74 6.36
C LYS A 188 21.55 7.38 5.50
N ASN A 189 21.33 8.61 5.04
CA ASN A 189 22.37 9.42 4.38
C ASN A 189 23.03 8.72 3.17
N ASN A 190 22.31 7.81 2.49
CA ASN A 190 22.85 7.19 1.29
C ASN A 190 22.54 8.10 0.09
N GLU A 191 23.53 8.33 -0.78
CA GLU A 191 23.49 9.37 -1.81
C GLU A 191 22.31 9.18 -2.78
N GLU A 192 22.20 8.00 -3.40
CA GLU A 192 21.22 7.73 -4.45
C GLU A 192 19.99 7.00 -3.90
N ALA A 193 20.16 5.85 -3.26
CA ALA A 193 19.02 5.11 -2.69
C ALA A 193 19.33 4.44 -1.36
N GLY A 194 18.38 4.50 -0.43
CA GLY A 194 18.40 3.68 0.78
C GLY A 194 18.23 2.20 0.43
N PHE A 195 17.17 1.87 -0.31
CA PHE A 195 16.94 0.53 -0.85
C PHE A 195 16.71 0.60 -2.36
N ARG A 196 17.43 -0.21 -3.12
CA ARG A 196 17.27 -0.38 -4.57
C ARG A 196 17.00 -1.85 -4.89
N LEU A 197 15.85 -2.13 -5.53
CA LEU A 197 15.43 -3.47 -5.91
C LEU A 197 15.23 -3.57 -7.42
N GLU A 198 16.03 -4.39 -8.08
CA GLU A 198 16.01 -4.65 -9.52
C GLU A 198 15.77 -6.13 -9.78
N TYR A 199 14.72 -6.46 -10.56
CA TYR A 199 14.31 -7.85 -10.86
C TYR A 199 14.16 -8.73 -9.60
N SER A 200 13.88 -8.10 -8.46
CA SER A 200 13.97 -8.70 -7.13
C SER A 200 12.58 -8.78 -6.52
N SER A 201 11.81 -9.78 -6.98
CA SER A 201 10.41 -9.98 -6.57
C SER A 201 10.27 -10.65 -5.20
N ASN A 202 9.07 -10.60 -4.63
CA ASN A 202 8.71 -11.36 -3.41
C ASN A 202 9.54 -11.06 -2.15
N ASN A 203 10.19 -9.90 -2.10
CA ASN A 203 10.94 -9.47 -0.93
C ASN A 203 10.02 -8.92 0.17
N ILE A 204 10.42 -9.12 1.43
CA ILE A 204 9.72 -8.61 2.62
C ILE A 204 10.55 -7.49 3.26
N LEU A 205 10.01 -6.27 3.22
CA LEU A 205 10.63 -5.06 3.76
C LEU A 205 9.81 -4.58 4.96
N ILE A 206 10.23 -4.92 6.18
CA ILE A 206 9.43 -4.72 7.39
C ILE A 206 10.16 -4.00 8.52
N GLY A 207 9.54 -2.97 9.09
CA GLY A 207 10.09 -2.27 10.27
C GLY A 207 11.36 -1.47 10.00
N ASN A 208 11.71 -1.22 8.74
CA ASN A 208 12.92 -0.47 8.41
C ASN A 208 12.72 1.04 8.59
N ILE A 209 13.80 1.73 8.95
CA ILE A 209 13.87 3.18 9.02
C ILE A 209 14.73 3.66 7.85
N VAL A 210 14.16 4.50 6.97
CA VAL A 210 14.85 5.08 5.81
C VAL A 210 14.82 6.59 5.91
N ASP A 211 16.00 7.22 5.95
CA ASP A 211 16.16 8.64 6.25
C ASP A 211 17.20 9.29 5.33
N ASN A 212 16.87 10.44 4.74
CA ASN A 212 17.84 11.30 4.07
C ASN A 212 18.61 10.62 2.90
N SER A 213 17.88 10.11 1.91
CA SER A 213 18.43 9.65 0.62
C SER A 213 17.66 10.27 -0.55
N TYR A 214 18.22 10.25 -1.77
CA TYR A 214 17.45 10.72 -2.92
C TYR A 214 16.21 9.85 -3.14
N TYR A 215 16.36 8.53 -3.21
CA TYR A 215 15.27 7.56 -3.11
C TYR A 215 15.30 6.82 -1.76
N GLY A 216 14.20 6.83 -1.01
CA GLY A 216 14.08 5.97 0.17
C GLY A 216 14.01 4.50 -0.25
N PHE A 217 12.94 4.14 -0.95
CA PHE A 217 12.79 2.87 -1.65
C PHE A 217 12.67 3.09 -3.16
N TYR A 218 13.56 2.48 -3.94
CA TYR A 218 13.55 2.52 -5.40
C TYR A 218 13.34 1.13 -5.99
N LEU A 219 12.14 0.91 -6.56
CA LEU A 219 11.78 -0.37 -7.17
C LEU A 219 11.77 -0.24 -8.67
N CYS A 220 12.68 -0.97 -9.32
CA CYS A 220 12.82 -1.00 -10.76
C CYS A 220 12.59 -2.38 -11.32
N PHE A 221 12.32 -2.43 -12.62
CA PHE A 221 12.45 -3.62 -13.45
C PHE A 221 11.87 -4.91 -12.82
N SER A 222 10.54 -5.09 -12.86
CA SER A 222 9.87 -6.33 -12.46
C SER A 222 10.10 -6.81 -11.01
N SER A 223 10.54 -5.96 -10.07
CA SER A 223 10.50 -6.23 -8.62
C SER A 223 9.07 -6.19 -8.07
N ASN A 224 8.26 -7.19 -8.42
CA ASN A 224 6.83 -7.27 -8.10
C ASN A 224 6.60 -8.00 -6.77
N GLU A 225 5.37 -7.99 -6.27
CA GLU A 225 4.94 -8.78 -5.11
C GLU A 225 5.72 -8.46 -3.82
N THR A 226 6.36 -7.27 -3.77
CA THR A 226 7.12 -6.84 -2.61
C THR A 226 6.18 -6.32 -1.52
N LEU A 227 6.42 -6.74 -0.28
CA LEU A 227 5.65 -6.31 0.89
C LEU A 227 6.42 -5.24 1.67
N PHE A 228 5.83 -4.06 1.79
CA PHE A 228 6.30 -2.97 2.66
C PHE A 228 5.38 -2.87 3.86
N ASN A 229 5.89 -3.14 5.05
CA ASN A 229 5.08 -3.10 6.26
C ASN A 229 5.79 -2.41 7.42
N PHE A 230 5.09 -1.51 8.12
CA PHE A 230 5.61 -0.84 9.32
C PHE A 230 6.95 -0.10 9.12
N ASN A 231 7.28 0.34 7.91
CA ASN A 231 8.48 1.13 7.66
C ASN A 231 8.25 2.61 8.01
N ILE A 232 9.32 3.28 8.43
CA ILE A 232 9.38 4.73 8.63
C ILE A 232 10.27 5.31 7.54
N ILE A 233 9.70 6.14 6.66
CA ILE A 233 10.37 6.64 5.45
C ILE A 233 10.31 8.16 5.44
N LYS A 234 11.44 8.83 5.60
CA LYS A 234 11.45 10.28 5.79
C LYS A 234 12.64 11.02 5.19
N ASN A 235 12.43 12.32 4.95
CA ASN A 235 13.45 13.25 4.50
C ASN A 235 14.13 12.86 3.17
N ASN A 236 13.41 12.15 2.29
CA ASN A 236 13.92 11.75 0.97
C ASN A 236 13.38 12.68 -0.14
N ALA A 237 14.04 12.72 -1.30
CA ALA A 237 13.39 13.34 -2.46
C ALA A 237 12.16 12.50 -2.88
N TYR A 238 12.29 11.18 -2.90
CA TYR A 238 11.19 10.25 -3.09
C TYR A 238 11.15 9.25 -1.94
N GLY A 239 10.06 9.18 -1.18
CA GLY A 239 9.90 8.19 -0.11
C GLY A 239 9.84 6.77 -0.67
N ILE A 240 8.82 6.46 -1.46
CA ILE A 240 8.71 5.22 -2.24
C ILE A 240 8.53 5.58 -3.70
N CYS A 241 9.48 5.21 -4.54
CA CYS A 241 9.41 5.32 -5.99
C CYS A 241 9.36 3.92 -6.60
N SER A 242 8.25 3.56 -7.24
CA SER A 242 8.08 2.22 -7.82
C SER A 242 7.69 2.30 -9.29
N TYR A 243 8.43 1.55 -10.10
CA TYR A 243 8.20 1.24 -11.51
C TYR A 243 7.73 -0.22 -11.69
N THR A 244 7.21 -0.84 -10.63
CA THR A 244 6.84 -2.26 -10.59
C THR A 244 5.40 -2.45 -10.12
N SER A 245 4.77 -3.54 -10.55
CA SER A 245 3.35 -3.81 -10.33
C SER A 245 3.15 -4.79 -9.16
N SER A 246 1.91 -4.92 -8.69
CA SER A 246 1.51 -5.97 -7.75
C SER A 246 2.19 -5.92 -6.37
N ASN A 247 2.66 -4.75 -5.93
CA ASN A 247 3.24 -4.57 -4.59
C ASN A 247 2.17 -4.25 -3.54
N THR A 248 2.47 -4.60 -2.29
CA THR A 248 1.62 -4.32 -1.13
C THR A 248 2.35 -3.37 -0.18
N ILE A 249 1.83 -2.14 -0.05
CA ILE A 249 2.39 -1.09 0.79
C ILE A 249 1.40 -0.82 1.92
N THR A 250 1.71 -1.27 3.14
CA THR A 250 0.78 -1.19 4.27
C THR A 250 1.37 -0.71 5.58
N ASN A 251 0.59 0.04 6.35
CA ASN A 251 0.95 0.48 7.70
C ASN A 251 2.30 1.21 7.80
N ASN A 252 2.73 1.90 6.74
CA ASN A 252 3.97 2.67 6.73
C ASN A 252 3.71 4.13 7.17
N LEU A 253 4.72 4.74 7.79
CA LEU A 253 4.77 6.18 8.05
C LEU A 253 5.72 6.82 7.03
N ILE A 254 5.19 7.70 6.18
CA ILE A 254 5.91 8.30 5.06
C ILE A 254 5.84 9.82 5.19
N SER A 255 6.94 10.46 5.61
CA SER A 255 6.91 11.85 6.07
C SER A 255 8.04 12.73 5.57
N ASN A 256 7.79 14.01 5.33
CA ASN A 256 8.84 14.99 5.00
C ASN A 256 9.65 14.66 3.72
N ASN A 257 9.04 14.00 2.76
CA ASN A 257 9.64 13.74 1.45
C ASN A 257 9.16 14.76 0.41
N TYR A 258 9.89 14.98 -0.68
CA TYR A 258 9.34 15.79 -1.78
C TYR A 258 8.15 15.06 -2.44
N GLU A 259 8.32 13.80 -2.79
CA GLU A 259 7.25 12.86 -3.18
C GLU A 259 7.12 11.77 -2.11
N GLY A 260 5.94 11.60 -1.50
CA GLY A 260 5.71 10.56 -0.50
C GLY A 260 5.72 9.16 -1.12
N VAL A 261 4.73 8.87 -1.96
CA VAL A 261 4.64 7.62 -2.73
C VAL A 261 4.39 7.93 -4.19
N TYR A 262 5.28 7.49 -5.07
CA TYR A 262 5.16 7.64 -6.51
C TYR A 262 5.10 6.28 -7.22
N LEU A 263 3.95 5.98 -7.81
CA LEU A 263 3.71 4.75 -8.59
C LEU A 263 3.64 5.07 -10.08
N ARG A 264 4.74 4.86 -10.81
CA ARG A 264 4.88 5.18 -12.24
C ARG A 264 4.87 3.92 -13.10
N ALA A 265 3.87 3.80 -13.99
CA ALA A 265 3.65 2.59 -14.79
C ALA A 265 3.50 1.31 -13.93
N SER A 266 3.07 1.48 -12.68
CA SER A 266 3.04 0.47 -11.62
C SER A 266 1.61 0.10 -11.28
N SER A 267 1.06 -0.91 -11.94
CA SER A 267 -0.36 -1.28 -11.82
C SER A 267 -0.59 -2.36 -10.74
N ASN A 268 -1.85 -2.58 -10.36
CA ASN A 268 -2.25 -3.66 -9.44
C ASN A 268 -1.62 -3.56 -8.02
N ASN A 269 -1.16 -2.38 -7.60
CA ASN A 269 -0.62 -2.18 -6.27
C ASN A 269 -1.74 -1.97 -5.23
N VAL A 270 -1.49 -2.38 -3.99
CA VAL A 270 -2.38 -2.18 -2.84
C VAL A 270 -1.69 -1.29 -1.81
N LEU A 271 -2.24 -0.10 -1.59
CA LEU A 271 -1.80 0.85 -0.58
C LEU A 271 -2.86 0.90 0.52
N ARG A 272 -2.55 0.42 1.72
CA ARG A 272 -3.54 0.35 2.81
C ARG A 272 -3.03 0.78 4.17
N ASN A 273 -3.82 1.57 4.89
CA ASN A 273 -3.53 2.02 6.26
C ASN A 273 -2.18 2.75 6.41
N ASN A 274 -1.67 3.38 5.34
CA ASN A 274 -0.45 4.18 5.45
C ASN A 274 -0.78 5.58 5.97
N THR A 275 0.16 6.15 6.70
CA THR A 275 0.14 7.56 7.12
C THR A 275 1.17 8.31 6.28
N VAL A 276 0.71 9.21 5.41
CA VAL A 276 1.54 9.97 4.48
C VAL A 276 1.41 11.46 4.81
N ASN A 277 2.41 12.08 5.41
CA ASN A 277 2.28 13.44 5.94
C ASN A 277 3.45 14.38 5.66
N ASN A 278 3.17 15.68 5.58
CA ASN A 278 4.20 16.72 5.42
C ASN A 278 5.09 16.52 4.18
N ASN A 279 4.56 15.94 3.10
CA ASN A 279 5.31 15.74 1.86
C ASN A 279 5.04 16.89 0.86
N GLY A 280 5.88 17.06 -0.16
CA GLY A 280 5.56 17.97 -1.27
C GLY A 280 4.28 17.52 -1.99
N GLU A 281 4.30 16.26 -2.43
CA GLU A 281 3.15 15.50 -2.93
C GLU A 281 2.95 14.25 -2.06
N GLY A 282 1.69 13.91 -1.73
CA GLY A 282 1.38 12.78 -0.85
C GLY A 282 1.50 11.43 -1.57
N ILE A 283 0.47 11.06 -2.32
CA ILE A 283 0.44 9.82 -3.13
C ILE A 283 0.18 10.18 -4.59
N TYR A 284 1.14 9.86 -5.44
CA TYR A 284 1.10 10.09 -6.87
C TYR A 284 0.94 8.78 -7.64
N LEU A 285 -0.14 8.69 -8.42
CA LEU A 285 -0.42 7.59 -9.33
C LEU A 285 -0.29 8.04 -10.79
N SER A 286 0.69 7.47 -11.49
CA SER A 286 0.76 7.44 -12.96
C SER A 286 0.61 5.98 -13.43
N SER A 287 -0.49 5.35 -13.01
CA SER A 287 -0.69 3.90 -13.08
C SER A 287 -2.17 3.50 -12.94
N SER A 288 -2.50 2.26 -13.30
CA SER A 288 -3.88 1.77 -13.38
C SER A 288 -4.14 0.60 -12.44
N ASN A 289 -5.41 0.32 -12.16
CA ASN A 289 -5.86 -0.84 -11.39
C ASN A 289 -5.31 -0.93 -9.95
N ASN A 290 -4.91 0.20 -9.35
CA ASN A 290 -4.43 0.22 -7.97
C ASN A 290 -5.59 0.37 -6.97
N ILE A 291 -5.38 -0.13 -5.75
CA ILE A 291 -6.31 0.02 -4.63
C ILE A 291 -5.66 0.84 -3.52
N LEU A 292 -6.24 2.00 -3.23
CA LEU A 292 -5.86 2.85 -2.09
C LEU A 292 -6.97 2.79 -1.05
N ALA A 293 -6.72 2.14 0.08
CA ALA A 293 -7.73 1.90 1.11
C ALA A 293 -7.30 2.42 2.49
N ASN A 294 -8.14 3.24 3.13
CA ASN A 294 -7.95 3.68 4.52
C ASN A 294 -6.58 4.34 4.81
N ASN A 295 -5.98 5.00 3.83
CA ASN A 295 -4.77 5.79 4.06
C ASN A 295 -5.13 7.15 4.64
N THR A 296 -4.25 7.68 5.48
CA THR A 296 -4.35 9.06 5.99
C THR A 296 -3.27 9.88 5.32
N VAL A 297 -3.69 10.87 4.52
CA VAL A 297 -2.79 11.80 3.84
C VAL A 297 -3.03 13.21 4.38
N SER A 298 -1.97 13.90 4.82
CA SER A 298 -2.14 15.22 5.44
C SER A 298 -0.96 16.16 5.21
N ASN A 299 -1.25 17.46 5.14
CA ASN A 299 -0.23 18.51 5.06
C ASN A 299 0.69 18.35 3.84
N SER A 300 0.14 17.92 2.69
CA SER A 300 0.90 17.90 1.45
C SER A 300 0.95 19.30 0.84
N ARG A 301 2.12 19.75 0.40
CA ARG A 301 2.30 21.11 -0.15
C ARG A 301 1.40 21.36 -1.37
N TYR A 302 1.27 20.37 -2.27
CA TYR A 302 0.50 20.48 -3.51
C TYR A 302 -0.68 19.52 -3.55
N TYR A 303 -0.43 18.23 -3.70
CA TYR A 303 -1.49 17.24 -3.87
C TYR A 303 -1.46 16.25 -2.70
N GLY A 304 -2.61 16.01 -2.08
CA GLY A 304 -2.78 14.89 -1.17
C GLY A 304 -2.68 13.58 -1.94
N ILE A 305 -3.64 13.34 -2.85
CA ILE A 305 -3.62 12.19 -3.76
C ILE A 305 -3.87 12.65 -5.20
N ILE A 306 -2.95 12.33 -6.12
CA ILE A 306 -3.05 12.67 -7.54
C ILE A 306 -3.05 11.43 -8.43
N LEU A 307 -3.94 11.43 -9.44
CA LEU A 307 -4.00 10.45 -10.51
C LEU A 307 -3.76 11.17 -11.83
N ARG A 308 -2.69 10.82 -12.55
CA ARG A 308 -2.29 11.49 -13.79
C ARG A 308 -2.00 10.52 -14.92
N GLY A 309 -2.01 11.01 -16.16
CA GLY A 309 -1.35 10.35 -17.30
C GLY A 309 -2.06 9.07 -17.74
N PHE A 310 -3.36 9.16 -18.00
CA PHE A 310 -4.21 8.03 -18.39
C PHE A 310 -4.37 6.95 -17.31
N SER A 311 -4.03 7.26 -16.06
CA SER A 311 -4.35 6.43 -14.89
C SER A 311 -5.83 6.03 -14.88
N SER A 312 -6.10 4.74 -14.89
CA SER A 312 -7.45 4.21 -15.03
C SER A 312 -7.79 3.09 -14.08
N ASN A 313 -9.09 2.93 -13.83
CA ASN A 313 -9.63 1.82 -13.03
C ASN A 313 -9.05 1.72 -11.60
N ASN A 314 -8.56 2.83 -11.05
CA ASN A 314 -8.10 2.86 -9.66
C ASN A 314 -9.31 2.93 -8.70
N ILE A 315 -9.21 2.22 -7.57
CA ILE A 315 -10.22 2.19 -6.51
C ILE A 315 -9.64 2.86 -5.27
N ILE A 316 -10.29 3.93 -4.84
CA ILE A 316 -9.84 4.78 -3.75
C ILE A 316 -10.96 4.84 -2.72
N ILE A 317 -10.78 4.14 -1.60
CA ILE A 317 -11.84 3.89 -0.63
C ILE A 317 -11.44 4.20 0.81
N GLY A 318 -12.29 4.93 1.53
CA GLY A 318 -12.10 5.12 2.98
C GLY A 318 -10.88 5.96 3.37
N ASN A 319 -10.23 6.65 2.43
CA ASN A 319 -9.05 7.46 2.72
C ASN A 319 -9.46 8.79 3.37
N ILE A 320 -8.57 9.32 4.20
CA ILE A 320 -8.68 10.63 4.82
C ILE A 320 -7.62 11.54 4.19
N VAL A 321 -8.02 12.66 3.60
CA VAL A 321 -7.10 13.61 2.95
C VAL A 321 -7.33 15.03 3.44
N ASN A 322 -6.35 15.60 4.13
CA ASN A 322 -6.48 16.89 4.79
C ASN A 322 -5.34 17.87 4.50
N ASN A 323 -5.63 19.17 4.68
CA ASN A 323 -4.63 20.24 4.76
C ASN A 323 -3.67 20.31 3.56
N SER A 324 -4.17 20.09 2.35
CA SER A 324 -3.38 20.15 1.11
C SER A 324 -3.94 21.21 0.15
N LEU A 325 -3.15 21.67 -0.81
CA LEU A 325 -3.69 22.59 -1.84
C LEU A 325 -4.81 21.90 -2.63
N PHE A 326 -4.59 20.67 -3.07
CA PHE A 326 -5.63 19.79 -3.61
C PHE A 326 -5.72 18.53 -2.76
N GLY A 327 -6.92 18.19 -2.26
CA GLY A 327 -7.14 16.91 -1.58
C GLY A 327 -6.96 15.74 -2.56
N PHE A 328 -7.87 15.64 -3.52
CA PHE A 328 -7.74 14.76 -4.68
C PHE A 328 -7.60 15.55 -5.97
N SER A 329 -6.72 15.09 -6.87
CA SER A 329 -6.64 15.59 -8.24
C SER A 329 -6.61 14.46 -9.26
N LEU A 330 -7.56 14.47 -10.19
CA LEU A 330 -7.65 13.53 -11.31
C LEU A 330 -7.38 14.32 -12.59
N LYS A 331 -6.25 14.06 -13.24
CA LYS A 331 -5.78 14.80 -14.43
C LYS A 331 -5.54 13.87 -15.60
N TYR A 332 -6.23 14.07 -16.72
CA TYR A 332 -6.11 13.21 -17.90
C TYR A 332 -6.32 11.72 -17.57
N SER A 333 -7.27 11.41 -16.69
CA SER A 333 -7.50 10.08 -16.11
C SER A 333 -8.92 9.58 -16.42
N ARG A 334 -9.17 8.27 -16.36
CA ARG A 334 -10.49 7.72 -16.74
C ARG A 334 -10.95 6.57 -15.85
N ASN A 335 -12.25 6.39 -15.70
CA ASN A 335 -12.84 5.20 -15.09
C ASN A 335 -12.43 4.95 -13.62
N ASN A 336 -12.05 5.99 -12.88
CA ASN A 336 -11.60 5.88 -11.49
C ASN A 336 -12.78 5.92 -10.51
N THR A 337 -12.64 5.26 -9.35
CA THR A 337 -13.72 5.12 -8.36
C THR A 337 -13.26 5.62 -6.99
N LEU A 338 -13.83 6.73 -6.53
CA LEU A 338 -13.57 7.36 -5.24
C LEU A 338 -14.80 7.20 -4.35
N VAL A 339 -14.70 6.33 -3.33
CA VAL A 339 -15.85 5.97 -2.48
C VAL A 339 -15.56 6.15 -1.00
N SER A 340 -16.49 6.76 -0.27
CA SER A 340 -16.41 6.84 1.20
C SER A 340 -15.12 7.47 1.74
N ASN A 341 -14.50 8.37 0.97
CA ASN A 341 -13.33 9.12 1.43
C ASN A 341 -13.79 10.36 2.22
N THR A 342 -12.92 10.83 3.11
CA THR A 342 -13.08 12.06 3.88
C THR A 342 -12.04 13.09 3.44
N ILE A 343 -12.48 14.23 2.94
CA ILE A 343 -11.65 15.26 2.32
C ILE A 343 -11.92 16.59 3.00
N ASN A 344 -11.03 17.04 3.89
CA ASN A 344 -11.27 18.25 4.67
C ASN A 344 -10.14 19.26 4.64
N ASN A 345 -10.46 20.54 4.82
CA ASN A 345 -9.49 21.60 5.06
C ASN A 345 -8.42 21.72 3.95
N ASN A 346 -8.76 21.33 2.72
CA ASN A 346 -7.91 21.56 1.55
C ASN A 346 -8.32 22.89 0.91
N ARG A 347 -7.52 23.46 0.00
CA ARG A 347 -8.04 24.57 -0.82
C ARG A 347 -9.11 24.07 -1.78
N PHE A 348 -8.79 23.00 -2.50
CA PHE A 348 -9.72 22.29 -3.37
C PHE A 348 -9.91 20.87 -2.84
N GLY A 349 -11.16 20.45 -2.60
CA GLY A 349 -11.46 19.12 -2.11
C GLY A 349 -11.11 18.05 -3.15
N ILE A 350 -11.93 17.93 -4.20
CA ILE A 350 -11.70 17.04 -5.33
C ILE A 350 -11.69 17.85 -6.62
N SER A 351 -10.59 17.79 -7.37
CA SER A 351 -10.47 18.41 -8.70
C SER A 351 -10.37 17.33 -9.77
N ILE A 352 -11.24 17.41 -10.78
CA ILE A 352 -11.26 16.54 -11.95
C ILE A 352 -11.04 17.43 -13.18
N ASP A 353 -9.96 17.15 -13.91
CA ASP A 353 -9.47 17.96 -15.03
C ASP A 353 -9.18 17.03 -16.22
N ARG A 354 -9.81 17.33 -17.37
CA ARG A 354 -9.66 16.58 -18.64
C ARG A 354 -9.79 15.06 -18.47
N SER A 355 -10.68 14.64 -17.58
CA SER A 355 -10.88 13.26 -17.16
C SER A 355 -12.34 12.85 -17.37
N SER A 356 -12.62 11.55 -17.43
CA SER A 356 -13.99 11.08 -17.70
C SER A 356 -14.38 9.80 -16.97
N ASN A 357 -15.69 9.56 -16.94
CA ASN A 357 -16.28 8.29 -16.49
C ASN A 357 -15.90 7.86 -15.07
N SER A 358 -15.62 8.82 -14.18
CA SER A 358 -15.25 8.53 -12.80
C SER A 358 -16.47 8.51 -11.89
N ILE A 359 -16.42 7.68 -10.85
CA ILE A 359 -17.47 7.54 -9.84
C ILE A 359 -16.97 8.19 -8.55
N LEU A 360 -17.71 9.18 -8.07
CA LEU A 360 -17.49 9.85 -6.79
C LEU A 360 -18.71 9.57 -5.93
N ALA A 361 -18.60 8.61 -5.01
CA ALA A 361 -19.74 8.18 -4.21
C ALA A 361 -19.52 8.22 -2.69
N LYS A 362 -20.50 8.69 -1.93
CA LYS A 362 -20.48 8.63 -0.45
C LYS A 362 -19.29 9.32 0.21
N ASN A 363 -18.63 10.25 -0.47
CA ASN A 363 -17.51 11.00 0.10
C ASN A 363 -18.03 12.12 1.00
N ALA A 364 -17.29 12.42 2.05
CA ALA A 364 -17.51 13.57 2.92
C ALA A 364 -16.46 14.64 2.59
N ILE A 365 -16.89 15.75 1.97
CA ILE A 365 -16.02 16.79 1.41
C ILE A 365 -16.37 18.11 2.09
N ASN A 366 -15.57 18.48 3.10
CA ASN A 366 -15.97 19.54 4.03
C ASN A 366 -14.89 20.58 4.28
N ASN A 367 -15.29 21.80 4.64
CA ASN A 367 -14.37 22.83 5.15
C ASN A 367 -13.22 23.17 4.18
N ASN A 368 -13.40 22.99 2.86
CA ASN A 368 -12.35 23.35 1.90
C ASN A 368 -12.41 24.86 1.62
N THR A 369 -11.24 25.49 1.55
CA THR A 369 -11.14 26.97 1.56
C THR A 369 -11.51 27.63 0.23
N TYR A 370 -11.82 26.83 -0.80
CA TYR A 370 -12.40 27.31 -2.05
C TYR A 370 -13.56 26.45 -2.52
N ALA A 371 -13.33 25.22 -2.98
CA ALA A 371 -14.38 24.38 -3.55
C ALA A 371 -14.35 22.95 -3.04
N GLY A 372 -15.53 22.34 -2.91
CA GLY A 372 -15.69 20.93 -2.60
C GLY A 372 -15.29 20.04 -3.78
N ILE A 373 -16.02 20.15 -4.90
CA ILE A 373 -15.73 19.41 -6.14
C ILE A 373 -15.62 20.38 -7.32
N ILE A 374 -14.57 20.25 -8.13
CA ILE A 374 -14.39 20.97 -9.40
C ILE A 374 -14.28 19.98 -10.55
N LEU A 375 -15.04 20.23 -11.61
CA LEU A 375 -15.00 19.55 -12.90
C LEU A 375 -14.61 20.57 -13.97
N TYR A 376 -13.51 20.33 -14.68
CA TYR A 376 -13.02 21.17 -15.76
C TYR A 376 -12.69 20.34 -17.02
N GLU A 377 -13.38 20.61 -18.13
CA GLU A 377 -13.25 19.82 -19.38
C GLU A 377 -13.48 18.31 -19.16
N THR A 378 -14.54 17.95 -18.41
CA THR A 378 -14.81 16.54 -18.02
C THR A 378 -16.19 16.06 -18.43
N SER A 379 -16.38 14.75 -18.60
CA SER A 379 -17.70 14.19 -18.94
C SER A 379 -17.92 12.79 -18.39
N GLY A 380 -19.20 12.39 -18.33
CA GLY A 380 -19.61 11.03 -17.98
C GLY A 380 -19.39 10.65 -16.51
N ASN A 381 -19.12 11.62 -15.62
CA ASN A 381 -18.88 11.32 -14.22
C ASN A 381 -20.18 11.10 -13.45
N LEU A 382 -20.16 10.17 -12.48
CA LEU A 382 -21.25 9.95 -11.55
C LEU A 382 -20.85 10.50 -10.16
N ILE A 383 -21.48 11.60 -9.76
CA ILE A 383 -21.30 12.23 -8.46
C ILE A 383 -22.55 11.89 -7.63
N SER A 384 -22.44 10.96 -6.69
CA SER A 384 -23.62 10.50 -5.96
C SER A 384 -23.45 10.25 -4.47
N ASP A 385 -24.52 10.45 -3.70
CA ASP A 385 -24.54 10.14 -2.27
C ASP A 385 -23.46 10.88 -1.45
N ASN A 386 -22.85 11.95 -1.98
CA ASN A 386 -21.79 12.69 -1.29
C ASN A 386 -22.37 13.71 -0.30
N LYS A 387 -21.63 13.99 0.77
CA LYS A 387 -21.90 15.08 1.71
C LYS A 387 -20.87 16.18 1.44
N ILE A 388 -21.31 17.32 0.91
CA ILE A 388 -20.45 18.42 0.45
C ILE A 388 -20.87 19.67 1.22
N ASN A 389 -20.12 20.06 2.25
CA ASN A 389 -20.54 21.17 3.09
C ASN A 389 -19.43 22.09 3.59
N ASN A 390 -19.82 23.31 3.98
CA ASN A 390 -18.93 24.30 4.57
C ASN A 390 -17.70 24.60 3.69
N ASN A 391 -17.82 24.52 2.36
CA ASN A 391 -16.73 24.95 1.47
C ASN A 391 -16.93 26.43 1.17
N ASN A 392 -15.86 27.22 1.26
CA ASN A 392 -15.97 28.68 1.35
C ASN A 392 -16.56 29.35 0.10
N ASN A 393 -16.53 28.70 -1.06
CA ASN A 393 -17.11 29.24 -2.29
C ASN A 393 -18.11 28.25 -2.90
N TYR A 394 -17.63 27.22 -3.60
CA TYR A 394 -18.50 26.30 -4.34
C TYR A 394 -18.62 24.94 -3.66
N GLY A 395 -19.83 24.40 -3.57
CA GLY A 395 -20.05 22.99 -3.28
C GLY A 395 -19.53 22.14 -4.44
N ILE A 396 -20.14 22.33 -5.61
CA ILE A 396 -19.73 21.72 -6.88
C ILE A 396 -19.62 22.81 -7.95
N ARG A 397 -18.53 22.80 -8.73
CA ARG A 397 -18.35 23.67 -9.90
C ARG A 397 -18.10 22.84 -11.15
N LEU A 398 -18.89 23.06 -12.20
CA LEU A 398 -18.71 22.50 -13.53
C LEU A 398 -18.30 23.61 -14.50
N THR A 399 -17.30 23.36 -15.33
CA THR A 399 -16.90 24.25 -16.42
C THR A 399 -16.41 23.39 -17.59
N TYR A 400 -16.89 23.65 -18.80
CA TYR A 400 -16.72 22.82 -19.99
C TYR A 400 -17.02 21.35 -19.74
N SER A 401 -18.00 21.05 -18.88
CA SER A 401 -18.18 19.70 -18.32
C SER A 401 -19.58 19.15 -18.60
N PRO A 402 -19.84 18.65 -19.82
CA PRO A 402 -21.16 18.13 -20.19
C PRO A 402 -21.36 16.67 -19.77
N ASN A 403 -22.62 16.22 -19.78
CA ASN A 403 -23.00 14.82 -19.64
C ASN A 403 -22.57 14.14 -18.32
N ASN A 404 -22.62 14.87 -17.19
CA ASN A 404 -22.38 14.31 -15.86
C ASN A 404 -23.70 14.04 -15.12
N ASN A 405 -23.67 13.10 -14.18
CA ASN A 405 -24.84 12.73 -13.36
C ASN A 405 -24.59 13.07 -11.89
N LEU A 406 -25.39 13.99 -11.36
CA LEU A 406 -25.36 14.44 -9.97
C LEU A 406 -26.64 13.96 -9.29
N THR A 407 -26.53 12.99 -8.38
CA THR A 407 -27.71 12.44 -7.70
C THR A 407 -27.49 12.07 -6.23
N ARG A 408 -28.47 12.34 -5.37
CA ARG A 408 -28.41 11.99 -3.93
C ARG A 408 -27.29 12.69 -3.16
N ASN A 409 -26.77 13.81 -3.66
CA ASN A 409 -25.78 14.59 -2.93
C ASN A 409 -26.50 15.51 -1.93
N THR A 410 -25.91 15.69 -0.74
CA THR A 410 -26.29 16.75 0.20
C THR A 410 -25.25 17.85 0.10
N ILE A 411 -25.64 18.97 -0.49
CA ILE A 411 -24.79 20.13 -0.76
C ILE A 411 -25.30 21.27 0.11
N SER A 412 -24.57 21.62 1.18
CA SER A 412 -25.07 22.55 2.19
C SER A 412 -24.01 23.49 2.74
N ASN A 413 -24.40 24.70 3.15
CA ASN A 413 -23.52 25.69 3.79
C ASN A 413 -22.28 26.04 2.93
N ASN A 414 -22.42 26.03 1.61
CA ASN A 414 -21.45 26.65 0.71
C ASN A 414 -22.01 28.02 0.29
N VAL A 415 -21.18 28.94 -0.20
CA VAL A 415 -21.68 30.21 -0.76
C VAL A 415 -22.57 29.90 -1.96
N CYS A 416 -22.08 29.08 -2.89
CA CYS A 416 -22.81 28.55 -4.02
C CYS A 416 -22.85 27.01 -3.95
N GLY A 417 -24.04 26.41 -4.02
CA GLY A 417 -24.21 24.97 -4.02
C GLY A 417 -23.66 24.31 -5.29
N LEU A 418 -24.20 24.71 -6.43
CA LEU A 418 -23.77 24.25 -7.76
C LEU A 418 -23.54 25.43 -8.69
N TYR A 419 -22.31 25.57 -9.20
CA TYR A 419 -21.96 26.52 -10.24
C TYR A 419 -21.89 25.81 -11.61
N LEU A 420 -22.68 26.30 -12.57
CA LEU A 420 -22.72 25.85 -13.96
C LEU A 420 -22.06 26.90 -14.86
N GLY A 421 -20.76 26.72 -15.12
CA GLY A 421 -20.01 27.55 -16.05
C GLY A 421 -20.17 27.13 -17.51
N LEU A 422 -19.44 27.83 -18.39
CA LEU A 422 -19.45 27.63 -19.84
C LEU A 422 -19.51 26.15 -20.29
N GLN A 423 -20.34 25.87 -21.29
CA GLN A 423 -20.48 24.57 -21.97
C GLN A 423 -20.71 23.36 -21.04
N SER A 424 -21.36 23.57 -19.89
CA SER A 424 -21.74 22.51 -18.96
C SER A 424 -23.19 22.08 -19.19
N LEU A 425 -23.44 21.48 -20.36
CA LEU A 425 -24.78 21.07 -20.81
C LEU A 425 -25.05 19.56 -20.64
N ASN A 426 -26.32 19.16 -20.76
CA ASN A 426 -26.78 17.77 -20.70
C ASN A 426 -26.41 17.03 -19.41
N ASN A 427 -26.19 17.75 -18.31
CA ASN A 427 -26.04 17.10 -17.01
C ASN A 427 -27.42 16.67 -16.49
N ILE A 428 -27.44 15.55 -15.77
CA ILE A 428 -28.65 15.01 -15.12
C ILE A 428 -28.51 15.24 -13.62
N ILE A 429 -29.38 16.08 -13.06
CA ILE A 429 -29.28 16.62 -11.70
C ILE A 429 -30.61 16.38 -10.99
N TYR A 430 -30.71 15.34 -10.17
CA TYR A 430 -31.95 15.02 -9.45
C TYR A 430 -31.69 14.28 -8.14
N LEU A 431 -32.64 14.36 -7.21
CA LEU A 431 -32.55 13.85 -5.84
C LEU A 431 -31.39 14.46 -5.05
N ASN A 432 -30.97 15.68 -5.32
CA ASN A 432 -29.97 16.38 -4.50
C ASN A 432 -30.65 17.27 -3.46
N ASN A 433 -29.96 17.54 -2.35
CA ASN A 433 -30.35 18.60 -1.42
C ASN A 433 -29.45 19.81 -1.64
N PHE A 434 -30.05 20.93 -2.03
CA PHE A 434 -29.41 22.24 -2.10
C PHE A 434 -29.84 23.08 -0.90
N ILE A 435 -28.88 23.34 0.00
CA ILE A 435 -29.09 24.05 1.27
C ILE A 435 -27.96 25.07 1.46
N ASN A 436 -27.85 26.02 0.54
CA ASN A 436 -26.74 26.96 0.45
C ASN A 436 -27.28 28.40 0.47
N THR A 437 -26.38 29.37 0.60
CA THR A 437 -26.76 30.79 0.45
C THR A 437 -27.33 31.02 -0.95
N GLU A 438 -26.57 30.63 -1.97
CA GLU A 438 -27.03 30.51 -3.35
C GLU A 438 -27.07 29.03 -3.73
N ASN A 439 -28.24 28.50 -4.09
CA ASN A 439 -28.35 27.08 -4.40
C ASN A 439 -27.71 26.72 -5.74
N VAL A 440 -27.96 27.53 -6.78
CA VAL A 440 -27.39 27.35 -8.13
C VAL A 440 -27.02 28.71 -8.71
N VAL A 441 -25.85 28.78 -9.34
CA VAL A 441 -25.41 29.93 -10.15
C VAL A 441 -25.02 29.41 -11.54
N TYR A 442 -25.37 30.14 -12.58
CA TYR A 442 -25.07 29.79 -13.97
C TYR A 442 -24.46 30.98 -14.71
N GLU A 443 -23.56 30.71 -15.64
CA GLU A 443 -22.89 31.73 -16.46
C GLU A 443 -23.65 32.02 -17.76
N ASP A 444 -24.44 31.05 -18.26
CA ASP A 444 -25.11 31.12 -19.57
C ASP A 444 -26.27 30.10 -19.63
N HIS A 445 -27.04 30.12 -20.71
CA HIS A 445 -28.26 29.34 -20.95
C HIS A 445 -27.97 27.91 -21.46
N TYR A 446 -27.13 27.16 -20.76
CA TYR A 446 -26.86 25.75 -21.11
C TYR A 446 -27.94 24.82 -20.52
N PHE A 447 -28.60 24.06 -21.40
CA PHE A 447 -29.65 23.12 -21.03
C PHE A 447 -29.14 21.97 -20.16
N ASN A 448 -29.77 21.77 -19.00
CA ASN A 448 -29.54 20.64 -18.12
C ASN A 448 -30.87 20.02 -17.67
N ASN A 449 -30.87 18.74 -17.31
CA ASN A 449 -32.06 18.05 -16.83
C ASN A 449 -32.10 18.04 -15.30
N TRP A 450 -33.09 18.70 -14.72
CA TRP A 450 -33.25 18.89 -13.27
C TRP A 450 -34.19 17.88 -12.60
N ASN A 451 -34.60 16.85 -13.33
CA ASN A 451 -35.41 15.76 -12.82
C ASN A 451 -34.93 14.40 -13.36
N SER A 452 -35.37 13.33 -12.71
CA SER A 452 -35.09 11.97 -13.16
C SER A 452 -35.57 11.75 -14.59
N THR A 453 -34.80 11.02 -15.41
CA THR A 453 -35.19 10.70 -16.80
C THR A 453 -36.25 9.59 -16.90
N PHE A 454 -36.64 8.98 -15.78
CA PHE A 454 -37.66 7.94 -15.69
C PHE A 454 -38.45 8.11 -14.39
N LYS A 455 -39.71 7.65 -14.36
CA LYS A 455 -40.52 7.65 -13.14
C LYS A 455 -39.91 6.71 -12.10
N ILE A 456 -39.78 7.17 -10.86
CA ILE A 456 -39.23 6.43 -9.73
C ILE A 456 -40.38 6.11 -8.77
N SER A 457 -40.49 4.85 -8.36
CA SER A 457 -41.37 4.48 -7.24
C SER A 457 -40.72 4.83 -5.91
N TYR A 458 -41.41 5.59 -5.07
CA TYR A 458 -40.91 6.05 -3.77
C TYR A 458 -41.98 5.96 -2.69
N ARG A 459 -41.54 5.99 -1.43
CA ARG A 459 -42.42 6.18 -0.27
C ARG A 459 -42.24 7.57 0.32
N TYR A 460 -43.36 8.25 0.56
CA TYR A 460 -43.43 9.52 1.27
C TYR A 460 -44.54 9.44 2.32
N LYS A 461 -44.24 9.79 3.58
CA LYS A 461 -45.17 9.65 4.72
C LYS A 461 -45.92 8.30 4.73
N LEU A 462 -45.19 7.20 4.54
CA LEU A 462 -45.67 5.80 4.47
C LEU A 462 -46.53 5.42 3.25
N ARG A 463 -46.98 6.35 2.43
CA ARG A 463 -47.70 6.09 1.17
C ARG A 463 -46.74 5.86 0.01
N ARG A 464 -47.19 5.11 -1.00
CA ARG A 464 -46.40 4.80 -2.21
C ARG A 464 -46.89 5.64 -3.37
N TYR A 465 -45.93 6.17 -4.11
CA TYR A 465 -46.17 7.00 -5.28
C TYR A 465 -45.22 6.57 -6.41
N THR A 466 -45.49 6.99 -7.64
CA THR A 466 -44.60 6.78 -8.78
C THR A 466 -44.69 8.01 -9.68
N ASN A 467 -43.62 8.77 -9.72
CA ASN A 467 -43.53 9.99 -10.49
C ASN A 467 -42.06 10.27 -10.86
N TYR A 468 -41.81 11.27 -11.69
CA TYR A 468 -40.48 11.85 -11.81
C TYR A 468 -40.11 12.55 -10.49
N LEU A 469 -38.81 12.61 -10.18
CA LEU A 469 -38.31 13.24 -8.97
C LEU A 469 -37.23 14.27 -9.34
N GLY A 470 -37.37 15.47 -8.80
CA GLY A 470 -36.43 16.58 -8.92
C GLY A 470 -35.50 16.68 -7.72
N ASN A 471 -35.18 17.89 -7.31
CA ASN A 471 -34.26 18.21 -6.22
C ASN A 471 -34.99 18.87 -5.04
N TYR A 472 -34.37 18.81 -3.88
CA TYR A 472 -34.78 19.59 -2.72
C TYR A 472 -34.04 20.92 -2.69
N TRP A 473 -34.79 22.00 -2.47
CA TRP A 473 -34.28 23.38 -2.45
C TRP A 473 -34.65 24.02 -1.11
N SER A 474 -33.66 24.54 -0.38
CA SER A 474 -33.90 25.19 0.92
C SER A 474 -34.82 26.41 0.86
N ASN A 475 -34.92 27.06 -0.30
CA ASN A 475 -35.73 28.24 -0.54
C ASN A 475 -37.02 27.97 -1.32
N TYR A 476 -37.38 26.70 -1.56
CA TYR A 476 -38.65 26.37 -2.23
C TYR A 476 -39.84 26.55 -1.29
N THR A 477 -40.82 27.35 -1.73
CA THR A 477 -42.02 27.72 -0.99
C THR A 477 -43.33 27.29 -1.66
N GLY A 478 -43.25 26.47 -2.71
CA GLY A 478 -44.43 26.00 -3.44
C GLY A 478 -45.30 25.03 -2.63
N MET A 479 -46.49 24.75 -3.17
CA MET A 479 -47.50 23.91 -2.51
C MET A 479 -47.44 22.46 -3.01
N ASP A 480 -47.85 21.53 -2.16
CA ASP A 480 -48.04 20.10 -2.46
C ASP A 480 -49.49 19.74 -2.12
N ASN A 481 -50.41 20.03 -3.06
CA ASN A 481 -51.84 19.89 -2.85
C ASN A 481 -52.28 18.41 -2.86
N ASN A 482 -51.64 17.61 -3.70
CA ASN A 482 -51.93 16.18 -3.81
C ASN A 482 -51.25 15.35 -2.68
N ARG A 483 -50.36 15.97 -1.90
CA ARG A 483 -49.63 15.41 -0.76
C ARG A 483 -48.78 14.20 -1.15
N ASP A 484 -48.26 14.17 -2.37
CA ASP A 484 -47.35 13.13 -2.86
C ASP A 484 -45.88 13.41 -2.52
N GLY A 485 -45.59 14.55 -1.90
CA GLY A 485 -44.26 14.98 -1.51
C GLY A 485 -43.50 15.69 -2.63
N ILE A 486 -44.08 15.88 -3.80
CA ILE A 486 -43.53 16.70 -4.89
C ILE A 486 -44.31 18.02 -4.88
N GLY A 487 -43.61 19.13 -5.09
CA GLY A 487 -44.25 20.42 -5.21
C GLY A 487 -44.94 20.57 -6.56
N ASP A 488 -46.19 21.06 -6.55
CA ASP A 488 -47.01 21.27 -7.75
C ASP A 488 -46.58 22.50 -8.56
N THR A 489 -45.77 23.38 -7.97
CA THR A 489 -45.18 24.54 -8.65
C THR A 489 -43.75 24.24 -9.06
N PRO A 490 -43.38 24.29 -10.35
CA PRO A 490 -41.99 24.12 -10.78
C PRO A 490 -41.04 25.10 -10.10
N PHE A 491 -39.83 24.66 -9.80
CA PHE A 491 -38.75 25.55 -9.36
C PHE A 491 -37.95 26.00 -10.58
N VAL A 492 -38.08 27.28 -10.94
CA VAL A 492 -37.40 27.90 -12.08
C VAL A 492 -36.00 28.30 -11.65
N ILE A 493 -34.97 27.70 -12.24
CA ILE A 493 -33.58 28.12 -12.08
C ILE A 493 -33.29 29.27 -13.06
N ASN A 494 -33.68 29.09 -14.32
CA ASN A 494 -33.75 30.10 -15.38
C ASN A 494 -34.72 29.65 -16.49
N ASP A 495 -34.84 30.44 -17.55
CA ASP A 495 -35.79 30.20 -18.66
C ASP A 495 -35.64 28.81 -19.31
N ASP A 496 -34.43 28.25 -19.32
CA ASP A 496 -34.10 26.98 -19.97
C ASP A 496 -33.89 25.83 -18.96
N ASN A 497 -33.88 26.14 -17.67
CA ASN A 497 -33.54 25.21 -16.60
C ASN A 497 -34.61 25.25 -15.52
N ILE A 498 -35.51 24.27 -15.56
CA ILE A 498 -36.65 24.18 -14.66
C ILE A 498 -36.66 22.80 -14.00
N ASP A 499 -36.70 22.78 -12.67
CA ASP A 499 -37.06 21.60 -11.91
C ASP A 499 -38.58 21.50 -11.80
N TYR A 500 -39.18 20.67 -12.65
CA TYR A 500 -40.62 20.43 -12.69
C TYR A 500 -41.14 19.59 -11.52
N TYR A 501 -40.27 18.94 -10.75
CA TYR A 501 -40.66 18.01 -9.68
C TYR A 501 -39.89 18.30 -8.38
N PRO A 502 -39.92 19.55 -7.88
CA PRO A 502 -39.16 19.92 -6.68
C PRO A 502 -39.65 19.11 -5.49
N LEU A 503 -38.74 18.65 -4.64
CA LEU A 503 -39.06 17.83 -3.49
C LEU A 503 -39.46 18.71 -2.30
N MET A 504 -40.57 18.38 -1.64
CA MET A 504 -41.02 19.06 -0.42
C MET A 504 -40.15 18.81 0.81
N LYS A 505 -39.30 17.77 0.78
CA LYS A 505 -38.37 17.42 1.85
C LYS A 505 -37.02 16.99 1.25
N PRO A 506 -35.95 16.95 2.05
CA PRO A 506 -34.68 16.37 1.59
C PRO A 506 -34.86 14.96 1.02
N TYR A 507 -34.09 14.60 0.00
CA TYR A 507 -34.30 13.37 -0.81
C TYR A 507 -34.36 12.08 0.04
N ARG A 508 -33.74 12.05 1.23
CA ARG A 508 -33.78 10.90 2.14
C ARG A 508 -35.17 10.59 2.69
N ALA A 509 -36.10 11.55 2.65
CA ALA A 509 -37.51 11.32 2.98
C ALA A 509 -38.23 10.44 1.93
N TYR A 510 -37.62 10.26 0.75
CA TYR A 510 -38.16 9.52 -0.40
C TYR A 510 -37.44 8.18 -0.48
N SER A 511 -37.80 7.26 0.41
CA SER A 511 -37.17 5.94 0.44
C SER A 511 -37.56 5.14 -0.81
N LYS A 512 -36.56 4.59 -1.52
CA LYS A 512 -36.81 3.65 -2.62
C LYS A 512 -37.37 2.36 -2.04
N THR A 513 -38.45 1.85 -2.62
CA THR A 513 -38.80 0.43 -2.48
C THR A 513 -37.70 -0.37 -3.16
N LYS A 514 -36.98 -1.22 -2.41
CA LYS A 514 -35.81 -2.00 -2.85
C LYS A 514 -35.85 -2.32 -4.35
N LEU A 515 -35.02 -1.62 -5.13
CA LEU A 515 -34.60 -2.02 -6.47
C LEU A 515 -33.09 -2.17 -6.44
N ASN A 516 -32.65 -3.32 -6.93
CA ASN A 516 -31.33 -3.91 -6.82
C ASN A 516 -30.21 -2.93 -7.28
N PRO A 517 -29.25 -2.52 -6.42
CA PRO A 517 -28.13 -1.69 -6.85
C PRO A 517 -27.08 -2.56 -7.56
N ILE A 518 -27.35 -2.93 -8.81
CA ILE A 518 -26.48 -3.81 -9.61
C ILE A 518 -25.15 -3.13 -9.99
N PHE A 519 -25.11 -1.80 -10.15
CA PHE A 519 -23.92 -1.13 -10.71
C PHE A 519 -22.74 -0.91 -9.74
N VAL A 520 -22.97 -0.75 -8.43
CA VAL A 520 -21.86 -0.52 -7.47
C VAL A 520 -21.35 -1.83 -6.86
N LYS A 521 -22.20 -2.86 -6.79
CA LYS A 521 -21.83 -4.17 -6.22
C LYS A 521 -20.84 -4.96 -7.10
N TYR A 522 -21.01 -4.92 -8.42
CA TYR A 522 -20.22 -5.77 -9.33
C TYR A 522 -18.73 -5.40 -9.40
N ARG A 523 -18.38 -4.11 -9.24
CA ARG A 523 -16.98 -3.66 -9.32
C ARG A 523 -16.21 -3.78 -8.00
N LEU A 524 -16.89 -3.70 -6.85
CA LEU A 524 -16.26 -3.85 -5.52
C LEU A 524 -16.08 -5.31 -5.09
N ILE A 525 -16.97 -6.22 -5.53
CA ILE A 525 -16.93 -7.63 -5.10
C ILE A 525 -15.82 -8.43 -5.82
N LYS A 526 -15.51 -8.16 -7.09
CA LYS A 526 -14.53 -8.98 -7.84
C LYS A 526 -13.07 -8.74 -7.39
N THR A 527 -12.75 -7.53 -6.90
CA THR A 527 -11.38 -7.11 -6.56
C THR A 527 -11.03 -7.30 -5.07
N CYS A 528 -11.96 -7.12 -4.15
CA CYS A 528 -11.67 -7.25 -2.71
C CYS A 528 -11.51 -8.71 -2.24
N TYR A 529 -12.27 -9.66 -2.82
CA TYR A 529 -12.30 -11.05 -2.37
C TYR A 529 -11.12 -11.89 -2.90
N THR A 530 -10.65 -11.63 -4.11
CA THR A 530 -9.54 -12.37 -4.73
C THR A 530 -8.20 -12.04 -4.10
N HIS A 531 -7.95 -10.78 -3.73
CA HIS A 531 -6.69 -10.38 -3.10
C HIS A 531 -6.59 -10.73 -1.61
N HIS A 532 -7.68 -10.61 -0.83
CA HIS A 532 -7.62 -10.94 0.61
C HIS A 532 -7.42 -12.44 0.87
N LEU A 533 -8.02 -13.31 0.05
CA LEU A 533 -7.88 -14.76 0.22
C LEU A 533 -6.50 -15.23 -0.24
N LEU A 534 -5.96 -14.67 -1.33
CA LEU A 534 -4.63 -15.04 -1.83
C LEU A 534 -3.51 -14.61 -0.87
N ILE A 535 -3.56 -13.40 -0.30
CA ILE A 535 -2.57 -12.91 0.68
C ILE A 535 -2.61 -13.73 1.97
N LEU A 536 -3.81 -14.04 2.48
CA LEU A 536 -3.96 -14.85 3.68
C LEU A 536 -3.48 -16.29 3.45
N VAL A 537 -3.79 -16.88 2.28
CA VAL A 537 -3.30 -18.20 1.91
C VAL A 537 -1.78 -18.19 1.79
N MET A 538 -1.17 -17.26 1.03
CA MET A 538 0.29 -17.18 0.89
C MET A 538 1.03 -16.97 2.22
N GLN A 539 0.50 -16.13 3.11
CA GLN A 539 1.05 -15.95 4.46
C GLN A 539 0.96 -17.23 5.29
N ILE A 540 -0.15 -17.96 5.19
CA ILE A 540 -0.36 -19.22 5.93
C ILE A 540 0.50 -20.35 5.34
N THR A 541 0.60 -20.52 4.02
CA THR A 541 1.43 -21.56 3.41
C THR A 541 2.92 -21.33 3.66
N LYS A 542 3.43 -20.09 3.55
CA LYS A 542 4.84 -19.79 3.85
C LYS A 542 5.17 -19.99 5.35
N THR A 543 4.26 -19.61 6.26
CA THR A 543 4.45 -19.90 7.70
C THR A 543 4.42 -21.40 7.97
N MET A 544 3.55 -22.17 7.30
CA MET A 544 3.45 -23.62 7.48
C MET A 544 4.63 -24.39 6.87
N GLN A 545 5.21 -23.91 5.76
CA GLN A 545 6.44 -24.48 5.19
C GLN A 545 7.70 -24.17 6.03
N LYS A 546 7.72 -23.04 6.75
CA LYS A 546 8.83 -22.62 7.61
C LYS A 546 9.01 -23.48 8.88
N TYR A 547 7.98 -24.23 9.31
CA TYR A 547 8.02 -25.06 10.54
C TYR A 547 7.97 -26.57 10.31
N TYR A 548 7.89 -27.03 9.05
CA TYR A 548 7.91 -28.46 8.72
C TYR A 548 9.08 -28.78 7.79
N GLN A 549 10.18 -29.27 8.35
CA GLN A 549 11.22 -29.98 7.61
C GLN A 549 10.61 -31.27 6.99
N PRO A 550 10.86 -31.59 5.72
CA PRO A 550 10.51 -32.91 5.18
C PRO A 550 11.47 -33.95 5.77
N LEU A 551 10.98 -34.78 6.68
CA LEU A 551 11.67 -36.00 7.09
C LEU A 551 11.82 -36.91 5.87
N THR A 552 13.01 -36.92 5.27
CA THR A 552 13.45 -38.00 4.38
C THR A 552 13.85 -39.19 5.24
N TRP A 553 13.16 -40.33 5.10
CA TRP A 553 13.69 -41.62 5.54
C TRP A 553 13.63 -42.66 4.43
N ILE A 554 14.77 -43.34 4.38
CA ILE A 554 15.24 -44.42 3.52
C ILE A 554 14.35 -45.66 3.64
N SER A 555 14.21 -46.35 2.52
CA SER A 555 13.61 -47.68 2.37
C SER A 555 14.34 -48.75 3.21
N VAL A 556 13.65 -49.41 4.13
CA VAL A 556 13.93 -50.80 4.54
C VAL A 556 12.60 -51.55 4.66
N ILE A 557 12.48 -52.64 3.90
CA ILE A 557 11.34 -53.56 3.87
C ILE A 557 11.54 -54.64 4.95
N HIS A 558 10.56 -54.89 5.81
CA HIS A 558 9.97 -56.24 6.03
C HIS A 558 8.65 -56.16 6.83
N PRO A 559 7.70 -57.09 6.62
CA PRO A 559 6.29 -56.92 6.94
C PRO A 559 5.89 -57.59 8.26
N SER A 560 5.03 -56.94 9.04
CA SER A 560 4.05 -57.66 9.85
C SER A 560 2.84 -56.79 10.15
N LYS A 561 1.68 -57.46 10.22
CA LYS A 561 0.33 -56.94 10.14
C LYS A 561 -0.04 -56.08 11.36
N ASN A 562 -0.58 -54.89 11.12
CA ASN A 562 -1.77 -54.35 11.79
C ASN A 562 -2.13 -52.98 11.17
N SER A 563 -2.92 -53.02 10.10
CA SER A 563 -3.47 -51.85 9.41
C SER A 563 -4.85 -51.49 9.96
N LEU A 564 -4.92 -50.53 10.89
CA LEU A 564 -6.17 -49.83 11.24
C LEU A 564 -5.87 -48.51 11.95
N HIS A 565 -5.58 -47.48 11.16
CA HIS A 565 -5.82 -46.04 11.42
C HIS A 565 -4.84 -45.16 10.64
N LEU A 566 -5.06 -45.02 9.32
CA LEU A 566 -4.46 -43.96 8.50
C LEU A 566 -5.28 -43.81 7.20
N ARG A 567 -6.57 -43.48 7.36
CA ARG A 567 -7.48 -43.11 6.26
C ARG A 567 -8.52 -42.08 6.73
N ASN A 568 -8.12 -40.99 7.39
CA ASN A 568 -9.09 -39.93 7.72
C ASN A 568 -8.57 -38.48 7.75
N HIS A 569 -7.32 -38.20 7.34
CA HIS A 569 -6.83 -36.81 7.26
C HIS A 569 -6.49 -36.29 5.85
N TYR A 570 -6.57 -37.14 4.82
CA TYR A 570 -6.43 -36.70 3.42
C TYR A 570 -7.76 -36.35 2.72
N SER A 571 -8.92 -36.61 3.34
CA SER A 571 -10.24 -36.34 2.72
C SER A 571 -10.79 -34.92 2.94
N PHE A 572 -10.15 -34.10 3.77
CA PHE A 572 -10.61 -32.73 4.04
C PHE A 572 -9.98 -31.68 3.10
N GLY A 573 -8.75 -31.92 2.62
CA GLY A 573 -8.07 -31.00 1.68
C GLY A 573 -8.58 -31.11 0.23
N VAL A 574 -9.01 -32.29 -0.20
CA VAL A 574 -9.52 -32.53 -1.57
C VAL A 574 -10.98 -32.06 -1.74
N LYS A 575 -11.75 -31.98 -0.65
CA LYS A 575 -13.14 -31.51 -0.67
C LYS A 575 -13.26 -29.98 -0.79
N LEU A 576 -12.26 -29.22 -0.33
CA LEU A 576 -12.22 -27.76 -0.48
C LEU A 576 -11.83 -27.31 -1.91
N LEU A 577 -11.06 -28.14 -2.63
CA LEU A 577 -10.66 -27.88 -4.02
C LEU A 577 -11.74 -28.26 -5.05
N THR A 578 -12.67 -29.16 -4.69
CA THR A 578 -13.79 -29.56 -5.57
C THR A 578 -14.97 -28.59 -5.50
N ASP A 579 -15.22 -27.94 -4.36
CA ASP A 579 -16.29 -26.93 -4.22
C ASP A 579 -15.96 -25.57 -4.86
N ILE A 580 -14.69 -25.32 -5.22
CA ILE A 580 -14.25 -24.09 -5.92
C ILE A 580 -14.38 -24.21 -7.45
N ARG A 581 -14.54 -25.42 -8.01
CA ARG A 581 -14.76 -25.63 -9.45
C ARG A 581 -16.23 -25.56 -9.89
N MET A 582 -17.19 -25.40 -8.97
CA MET A 582 -18.63 -25.31 -9.30
C MET A 582 -19.20 -23.89 -9.37
N TYR A 583 -18.37 -22.85 -9.29
CA TYR A 583 -18.79 -21.44 -9.47
C TYR A 583 -17.80 -20.64 -10.33
N HIS A 584 -17.42 -21.21 -11.48
CA HIS A 584 -16.75 -20.51 -12.58
C HIS A 584 -17.74 -20.07 -13.66
#